data_AF-A0A7W0JSJ5-F1
#
_entry.id   AF-A0A7W0JSJ5-F1
#
_cell.length_a   1.000
_cell.length_b   1.000
_cell.length_c   1.000
_cell.angle_alpha   90.00
_cell.angle_beta   90.00
_cell.angle_gamma   90.00
#
_symmetry.space_group_name_H-M   'P 1'
#
loop_
_entity.id
_entity.type
_entity.pdbx_description
1 polymer ?
#
loop_
_entity_poly.entity_id
_entity_poly.type
_entity_poly.pdbx_seq_one_letter_code
_entity_poly.pdbx_strand_id
1 'polypeptide(L)'
;NNAIGPELCGQPVNKANQFYRSPYVDENKKTLPADKAPACWAYDPSVDGRFKLYVASMEELLNPGKRVPKLSRFDQDVHIALGPRTWDGKEEKQILGFTLVLPAGTSVGGMASFRHKAFVNDLIVAKLRPDELNAKLAKQLGEAEGKRVAADLHAVTGEIAKDPGHLVDAVKRYPRLVEVYSSCTADIENTGHRFGEDLPDADKKALIAFLATL
;
A
#
# COMPACT_ATOMS: atom_id res chain seq x y z
N ASN A 1 -7.36 -3.09 1.97
CA ASN A 1 -7.97 -1.78 1.71
C ASN A 1 -9.18 -1.58 2.59
N ASN A 2 -9.00 -0.91 3.73
CA ASN A 2 -10.07 -0.62 4.71
C ASN A 2 -9.89 0.79 5.30
N ALA A 3 -9.36 1.75 4.52
CA ALA A 3 -9.14 3.12 4.97
C ALA A 3 -10.45 3.94 5.01
N ILE A 4 -11.43 3.45 5.77
CA ILE A 4 -12.78 3.98 5.86
C ILE A 4 -12.86 5.11 6.89
N GLY A 5 -13.63 6.14 6.57
CA GLY A 5 -13.92 7.26 7.44
C GLY A 5 -13.12 8.52 7.12
N PRO A 6 -13.43 9.65 7.75
CA PRO A 6 -12.71 10.90 7.52
C PRO A 6 -11.22 10.82 7.84
N GLU A 7 -10.40 11.54 7.08
CA GLU A 7 -8.99 11.72 7.41
C GLU A 7 -8.82 12.57 8.67
N LEU A 8 -7.88 12.19 9.55
CA LEU A 8 -7.53 12.97 10.73
C LEU A 8 -6.22 13.72 10.50
N CYS A 9 -6.17 14.98 10.90
CA CYS A 9 -4.96 15.78 10.86
C CYS A 9 -4.77 16.60 12.14
N GLY A 10 -3.50 16.77 12.51
CA GLY A 10 -3.11 17.69 13.57
C GLY A 10 -2.93 19.11 13.05
N GLN A 11 -2.88 20.05 13.98
CA GLN A 11 -2.38 21.41 13.74
C GLN A 11 -1.09 21.59 14.56
N PRO A 12 0.04 21.04 14.08
CA PRO A 12 1.28 21.12 14.84
C PRO A 12 1.75 22.57 14.92
N VAL A 13 2.19 23.00 16.11
CA VAL A 13 2.76 24.33 16.34
C VAL A 13 3.98 24.54 15.44
N ASN A 14 4.84 23.51 15.33
CA ASN A 14 5.91 23.50 14.36
C ASN A 14 5.39 23.06 12.98
N LYS A 15 5.34 23.99 12.03
CA LYS A 15 4.90 23.71 10.65
C LYS A 15 5.76 22.65 9.94
N ALA A 16 7.01 22.47 10.34
CA ALA A 16 7.86 21.40 9.82
C ALA A 16 7.33 20.00 10.15
N ASN A 17 6.47 19.88 11.18
CA ASN A 17 5.82 18.63 11.56
C ASN A 17 4.45 18.44 10.89
N GLN A 18 4.10 19.26 9.89
CA GLN A 18 2.86 19.09 9.14
C GLN A 18 2.99 18.00 8.08
N PHE A 19 2.76 16.76 8.52
CA PHE A 19 2.92 15.56 7.69
C PHE A 19 1.64 15.15 6.94
N TYR A 20 0.50 15.79 7.21
CA TYR A 20 -0.74 15.46 6.51
C TYR A 20 -0.61 15.73 5.00
N ARG A 21 -1.01 14.73 4.20
CA ARG A 21 -1.15 14.81 2.74
C ARG A 21 -2.51 14.24 2.39
N SER A 22 -3.29 14.97 1.60
CA SER A 22 -4.62 14.51 1.17
C SER A 22 -4.48 13.25 0.31
N PRO A 23 -5.11 12.11 0.69
CA PRO A 23 -5.09 10.90 -0.12
C PRO A 23 -6.19 10.90 -1.18
N TYR A 24 -7.07 11.91 -1.22
CA TYR A 24 -8.26 11.87 -2.07
C TYR A 24 -7.91 12.04 -3.55
N VAL A 25 -8.49 11.19 -4.38
CA VAL A 25 -8.28 11.14 -5.82
C VAL A 25 -9.61 11.11 -6.59
N ASP A 26 -9.56 11.51 -7.86
CA ASP A 26 -10.66 11.33 -8.81
C ASP A 26 -10.70 9.89 -9.37
N GLU A 27 -11.67 9.64 -10.25
CA GLU A 27 -11.86 8.35 -10.94
C GLU A 27 -10.64 7.94 -11.79
N ASN A 28 -9.83 8.91 -12.23
CA ASN A 28 -8.59 8.69 -12.98
C ASN A 28 -7.37 8.55 -12.04
N LYS A 29 -7.59 8.40 -10.73
CA LYS A 29 -6.56 8.31 -9.69
C LYS A 29 -5.71 9.58 -9.57
N LYS A 30 -6.14 10.71 -10.11
CA LYS A 30 -5.43 11.99 -9.96
C LYS A 30 -5.80 12.65 -8.64
N THR A 31 -4.81 13.19 -7.93
CA THR A 31 -5.03 13.90 -6.67
C THR A 31 -6.04 15.03 -6.84
N LEU A 32 -7.04 15.07 -5.97
CA LEU A 32 -8.02 16.14 -5.97
C LEU A 32 -7.36 17.46 -5.53
N PRO A 33 -7.69 18.58 -6.21
CA PRO A 33 -7.34 19.93 -5.73
C PRO A 33 -7.81 20.16 -4.28
N ALA A 34 -7.10 21.00 -3.53
CA ALA A 34 -7.37 21.23 -2.10
C ALA A 34 -8.78 21.78 -1.82
N ASP A 35 -9.37 22.51 -2.75
CA ASP A 35 -10.74 23.04 -2.71
C ASP A 35 -11.81 21.97 -3.01
N LYS A 36 -11.41 20.83 -3.59
CA LYS A 36 -12.30 19.71 -3.95
C LYS A 36 -12.12 18.48 -3.06
N ALA A 37 -10.95 18.32 -2.46
CA ALA A 37 -10.69 17.24 -1.53
C ALA A 37 -11.46 17.48 -0.21
N PRO A 38 -12.11 16.47 0.38
CA PRO A 38 -12.64 16.57 1.73
C PRO A 38 -11.56 17.04 2.70
N ALA A 39 -11.89 18.05 3.51
CA ALA A 39 -10.99 18.55 4.53
C ALA A 39 -10.72 17.45 5.58
N CYS A 40 -9.47 17.37 6.04
CA CYS A 40 -9.15 16.54 7.19
C CYS A 40 -9.79 17.11 8.45
N TRP A 41 -10.22 16.21 9.32
CA TRP A 41 -10.80 16.53 10.61
C TRP A 41 -9.70 16.81 11.62
N ALA A 42 -9.86 17.86 12.42
CA ALA A 42 -8.99 18.08 13.54
C ALA A 42 -9.10 16.90 14.52
N TYR A 43 -7.96 16.42 15.02
CA TYR A 43 -7.96 15.39 16.04
C TYR A 43 -8.61 15.89 17.33
N ASP A 44 -9.77 15.33 17.67
CA ASP A 44 -10.50 15.60 18.92
C ASP A 44 -10.58 14.32 19.76
N PRO A 45 -9.79 14.21 20.84
CA PRO A 45 -9.78 13.04 21.69
C PRO A 45 -10.97 12.98 22.67
N SER A 46 -11.86 13.96 22.70
CA SER A 46 -13.03 13.96 23.59
C SER A 46 -14.02 12.84 23.24
N VAL A 47 -14.96 12.54 24.16
CA VAL A 47 -16.02 11.56 23.88
C VAL A 47 -16.86 11.99 22.68
N ASP A 48 -17.24 13.27 22.62
CA ASP A 48 -18.03 13.83 21.51
C ASP A 48 -17.27 13.75 20.17
N GLY A 49 -15.99 14.14 20.17
CA GLY A 49 -15.13 14.05 18.98
C GLY A 49 -14.99 12.63 18.45
N ARG A 50 -14.68 11.66 19.33
CA ARG A 50 -14.58 10.25 18.95
C ARG A 50 -15.92 9.67 18.49
N PHE A 51 -17.03 10.04 19.13
CA PHE A 51 -18.36 9.60 18.72
C PHE A 51 -18.73 10.14 17.34
N LYS A 52 -18.48 11.42 17.06
CA LYS A 52 -18.67 12.02 15.73
C LYS A 52 -17.84 11.32 14.66
N LEU A 53 -16.56 11.06 14.95
CA LEU A 53 -15.68 10.33 14.04
C LEU A 53 -16.20 8.92 13.78
N TYR A 54 -16.63 8.20 14.84
CA TYR A 54 -17.23 6.88 14.71
C TYR A 54 -18.46 6.90 13.81
N VAL A 55 -19.40 7.83 14.02
CA VAL A 55 -20.62 7.94 13.21
C VAL A 55 -20.27 8.18 11.74
N ALA A 56 -19.36 9.12 11.45
CA ALA A 56 -18.95 9.40 10.08
C ALA A 56 -18.25 8.21 9.41
N SER A 57 -17.37 7.51 10.13
CA SER A 57 -16.72 6.29 9.64
C SER A 57 -17.73 5.18 9.34
N MET A 58 -18.76 5.01 10.18
CA MET A 58 -19.81 4.03 9.93
C MET A 58 -20.71 4.42 8.75
N GLU A 59 -21.03 5.71 8.59
CA GLU A 59 -21.76 6.19 7.43
C GLU A 59 -20.99 5.91 6.12
N GLU A 60 -19.67 6.13 6.10
CA GLU A 60 -18.85 5.72 4.95
C GLU A 60 -18.82 4.20 4.78
N LEU A 61 -18.69 3.43 5.87
CA LEU A 61 -18.67 1.96 5.82
C LEU A 61 -19.95 1.40 5.18
N LEU A 62 -21.12 1.88 5.62
CA LEU A 62 -22.42 1.38 5.19
C LEU A 62 -22.90 1.99 3.88
N ASN A 63 -22.23 3.03 3.36
CA ASN A 63 -22.57 3.67 2.09
C ASN A 63 -21.36 3.76 1.14
N PRO A 64 -20.90 2.63 0.57
CA PRO A 64 -19.74 2.60 -0.33
C PRO A 64 -19.80 3.61 -1.49
N GLY A 65 -20.97 3.79 -2.10
CA GLY A 65 -21.16 4.72 -3.21
C GLY A 65 -21.00 6.22 -2.86
N LYS A 66 -20.96 6.57 -1.56
CA LYS A 66 -20.74 7.96 -1.11
C LYS A 66 -19.26 8.26 -0.82
N ARG A 67 -18.38 7.26 -0.87
CA ARG A 67 -16.98 7.43 -0.51
C ARG A 67 -16.24 8.18 -1.62
N VAL A 68 -15.45 9.18 -1.23
CA VAL A 68 -14.47 9.78 -2.15
C VAL A 68 -13.24 8.86 -2.21
N PRO A 69 -12.78 8.40 -3.38
CA PRO A 69 -11.67 7.47 -3.50
C PRO A 69 -10.39 7.99 -2.82
N LYS A 70 -9.67 7.09 -2.15
CA LYS A 70 -8.40 7.38 -1.49
C LYS A 70 -7.26 6.55 -2.06
N LEU A 71 -6.12 7.19 -2.30
CA LEU A 71 -4.87 6.60 -2.74
C LEU A 71 -3.70 7.41 -2.17
N SER A 72 -3.04 6.86 -1.17
CA SER A 72 -1.87 7.48 -0.54
C SER A 72 -0.63 7.29 -1.41
N ARG A 73 0.19 8.35 -1.48
CA ARG A 73 1.43 8.40 -2.26
C ARG A 73 2.57 8.98 -1.42
N PHE A 74 3.79 8.58 -1.73
CA PHE A 74 4.96 9.28 -1.21
C PHE A 74 5.02 10.69 -1.80
N ASP A 75 5.34 11.67 -0.96
CA ASP A 75 5.48 13.08 -1.35
C ASP A 75 6.92 13.46 -1.74
N GLN A 76 7.87 12.55 -1.50
CA GLN A 76 9.28 12.67 -1.83
C GLN A 76 9.84 11.31 -2.26
N ASP A 77 11.03 11.34 -2.83
CA ASP A 77 11.75 10.11 -3.15
C ASP A 77 12.13 9.37 -1.86
N VAL A 78 11.85 8.07 -1.82
CA VAL A 78 12.20 7.21 -0.68
C VAL A 78 13.38 6.33 -1.07
N HIS A 79 14.49 6.50 -0.34
CA HIS A 79 15.70 5.73 -0.53
C HIS A 79 15.74 4.55 0.45
N ILE A 80 15.71 3.33 -0.08
CA ILE A 80 15.76 2.10 0.71
C ILE A 80 17.10 1.41 0.45
N ALA A 81 17.99 1.45 1.42
CA ALA A 81 19.23 0.69 1.37
C ALA A 81 18.95 -0.81 1.55
N LEU A 82 19.32 -1.62 0.55
CA LEU A 82 19.18 -3.07 0.56
C LEU A 82 20.54 -3.74 0.72
N GLY A 83 20.72 -4.50 1.79
CA GLY A 83 21.94 -5.26 2.08
C GLY A 83 22.42 -5.11 3.54
N PRO A 84 23.51 -5.80 3.93
CA PRO A 84 24.07 -5.68 5.27
C PRO A 84 24.50 -4.25 5.60
N ARG A 85 24.13 -3.79 6.80
CA ARG A 85 24.46 -2.48 7.33
C ARG A 85 25.17 -2.63 8.69
N THR A 86 26.10 -1.74 8.98
CA THR A 86 26.70 -1.56 10.31
C THR A 86 26.24 -0.24 10.91
N TRP A 87 26.07 -0.22 12.23
CA TRP A 87 25.89 1.00 13.00
C TRP A 87 27.04 1.13 13.99
N ASP A 88 27.75 2.25 13.96
CA ASP A 88 28.91 2.50 14.83
C ASP A 88 28.56 3.31 16.09
N GLY A 89 27.27 3.58 16.31
CA GLY A 89 26.79 4.46 17.38
C GLY A 89 26.43 5.87 16.90
N LYS A 90 26.84 6.27 15.69
CA LYS A 90 26.61 7.62 15.13
C LYS A 90 26.05 7.60 13.71
N GLU A 91 26.56 6.71 12.88
CA GLU A 91 26.19 6.63 11.47
C GLU A 91 25.90 5.19 11.05
N GLU A 92 24.91 5.06 10.16
CA GLU A 92 24.60 3.79 9.51
C GLU A 92 25.39 3.71 8.21
N LYS A 93 26.21 2.67 8.08
CA LYS A 93 27.02 2.42 6.88
C LYS A 93 26.58 1.14 6.19
N GLN A 94 26.24 1.24 4.92
CA GLN A 94 25.99 0.07 4.08
C GLN A 94 27.33 -0.60 3.74
N ILE A 95 27.45 -1.90 4.07
CA ILE A 95 28.67 -2.68 3.85
C ILE A 95 28.72 -3.19 2.42
N LEU A 96 27.58 -3.72 1.96
CA LEU A 96 27.40 -4.33 0.64
C LEU A 96 25.93 -4.19 0.25
N GLY A 97 25.67 -3.93 -1.03
CA GLY A 97 24.32 -3.90 -1.58
C GLY A 97 24.10 -2.71 -2.50
N PHE A 98 22.84 -2.31 -2.64
CA PHE A 98 22.42 -1.18 -3.46
C PHE A 98 21.32 -0.37 -2.77
N THR A 99 21.04 0.82 -3.29
CA THR A 99 19.94 1.66 -2.80
C THR A 99 18.83 1.64 -3.83
N LEU A 100 17.65 1.20 -3.40
CA LEU A 100 16.43 1.31 -4.18
C LEU A 100 15.84 2.71 -3.99
N VAL A 101 15.52 3.38 -5.09
CA VAL A 101 14.83 4.68 -5.05
C VAL A 101 13.39 4.48 -5.49
N LEU A 102 12.44 4.79 -4.59
CA LEU A 102 11.03 4.88 -4.92
C LEU A 102 10.71 6.35 -5.19
N PRO A 103 10.34 6.72 -6.43
CA PRO A 103 10.10 8.12 -6.75
C PRO A 103 8.85 8.65 -6.03
N ALA A 104 8.84 9.95 -5.77
CA ALA A 104 7.65 10.68 -5.33
C ALA A 104 6.45 10.36 -6.25
N GLY A 105 5.26 10.25 -5.66
CA GLY A 105 4.04 9.84 -6.34
C GLY A 105 3.80 8.33 -6.41
N THR A 106 4.78 7.50 -6.01
CA THR A 106 4.60 6.04 -5.89
C THR A 106 3.52 5.73 -4.84
N SER A 107 2.61 4.80 -5.17
CA SER A 107 1.54 4.35 -4.28
C SER A 107 2.10 3.66 -3.03
N VAL A 108 1.60 4.03 -1.85
CA VAL A 108 1.99 3.42 -0.57
C VAL A 108 1.39 2.02 -0.43
N GLY A 109 0.13 1.84 -0.82
CA GLY A 109 -0.57 0.54 -0.73
C GLY A 109 0.10 -0.56 -1.54
N GLY A 110 0.62 -0.22 -2.72
CA GLY A 110 1.39 -1.16 -3.56
C GLY A 110 2.67 -1.65 -2.87
N MET A 111 3.37 -0.78 -2.14
CA MET A 111 4.56 -1.15 -1.38
C MET A 111 4.24 -1.97 -0.13
N ALA A 112 3.23 -1.57 0.62
CA ALA A 112 2.87 -2.22 1.89
C ALA A 112 2.33 -3.64 1.69
N SER A 113 1.66 -3.90 0.57
CA SER A 113 1.12 -5.22 0.23
C SER A 113 2.17 -6.15 -0.40
N PHE A 114 3.28 -5.60 -0.91
CA PHE A 114 4.30 -6.38 -1.60
C PHE A 114 5.14 -7.21 -0.62
N ARG A 115 5.17 -8.53 -0.85
CA ARG A 115 5.93 -9.55 -0.11
C ARG A 115 7.40 -9.53 -0.52
N HIS A 116 8.04 -8.38 -0.35
CA HIS A 116 9.43 -8.11 -0.75
C HIS A 116 10.43 -9.18 -0.29
N LYS A 117 10.30 -9.74 0.93
CA LYS A 117 11.18 -10.81 1.41
C LYS A 117 11.03 -12.09 0.58
N ALA A 118 9.81 -12.49 0.27
CA ALA A 118 9.55 -13.67 -0.54
C ALA A 118 10.06 -13.46 -1.97
N PHE A 119 9.80 -12.27 -2.53
CA PHE A 119 10.28 -11.88 -3.85
C PHE A 119 11.81 -11.91 -3.94
N VAL A 120 12.52 -11.24 -3.03
CA VAL A 120 13.99 -11.21 -3.01
C VAL A 120 14.57 -12.61 -2.81
N ASN A 121 14.00 -13.42 -1.92
CA ASN A 121 14.43 -14.80 -1.74
C ASN A 121 14.28 -15.60 -3.05
N ASP A 122 13.16 -15.43 -3.76
CA ASP A 122 12.93 -16.14 -5.02
C ASP A 122 13.81 -15.63 -6.16
N LEU A 123 14.22 -14.36 -6.18
CA LEU A 123 15.28 -13.88 -7.09
C LEU A 123 16.63 -14.56 -6.81
N ILE A 124 16.99 -14.71 -5.53
CA ILE A 124 18.23 -15.40 -5.14
C ILE A 124 18.18 -16.88 -5.56
N VAL A 125 17.06 -17.57 -5.29
CA VAL A 125 16.86 -18.96 -5.70
C VAL A 125 16.81 -19.08 -7.23
N ALA A 126 16.18 -18.14 -7.95
CA ALA A 126 16.17 -18.10 -9.41
C ALA A 126 17.58 -18.11 -10.01
N LYS A 127 18.52 -17.42 -9.34
CA LYS A 127 19.92 -17.34 -9.77
C LYS A 127 20.74 -18.57 -9.37
N LEU A 128 20.60 -19.02 -8.13
CA LEU A 128 21.49 -20.02 -7.55
C LEU A 128 20.99 -21.46 -7.74
N ARG A 129 19.68 -21.67 -7.73
CA ARG A 129 19.01 -22.99 -7.73
C ARG A 129 17.72 -22.95 -8.58
N PRO A 130 17.84 -22.72 -9.90
CA PRO A 130 16.70 -22.49 -10.79
C PRO A 130 15.70 -23.66 -10.81
N ASP A 131 16.18 -24.89 -10.74
CA ASP A 131 15.31 -26.08 -10.73
C ASP A 131 14.45 -26.17 -9.45
N GLU A 132 15.00 -25.77 -8.30
CA GLU A 132 14.25 -25.71 -7.04
C GLU A 132 13.16 -24.63 -7.10
N LEU A 133 13.45 -23.48 -7.70
CA LEU A 133 12.44 -22.43 -7.90
C LEU A 133 11.30 -22.92 -8.79
N ASN A 134 11.63 -23.55 -9.93
CA ASN A 134 10.66 -24.08 -10.88
C ASN A 134 9.72 -25.08 -10.20
N ALA A 135 10.28 -26.03 -9.44
CA ALA A 135 9.50 -27.02 -8.70
C ALA A 135 8.62 -26.37 -7.63
N LYS A 136 9.15 -25.40 -6.88
CA LYS A 136 8.39 -24.64 -5.87
C LYS A 136 7.20 -23.92 -6.49
N LEU A 137 7.41 -23.18 -7.57
CA LEU A 137 6.37 -22.37 -8.21
C LEU A 137 5.31 -23.23 -8.91
N ALA A 138 5.72 -24.31 -9.57
CA ALA A 138 4.78 -25.28 -10.15
C ALA A 138 3.87 -25.88 -9.06
N LYS A 139 4.41 -26.20 -7.88
CA LYS A 139 3.63 -26.69 -6.74
C LYS A 139 2.67 -25.63 -6.18
N GLN A 140 3.07 -24.36 -6.15
CA GLN A 140 2.28 -23.28 -5.55
C GLN A 140 1.18 -22.73 -6.46
N LEU A 141 1.46 -22.65 -7.77
CA LEU A 141 0.62 -21.94 -8.74
C LEU A 141 0.06 -22.86 -9.84
N GLY A 142 0.45 -24.14 -9.83
CA GLY A 142 0.20 -25.08 -10.94
C GLY A 142 1.29 -24.98 -12.01
N GLU A 143 1.42 -26.03 -12.84
CA GLU A 143 2.52 -26.13 -13.82
C GLU A 143 2.57 -24.97 -14.81
N ALA A 144 1.44 -24.65 -15.43
CA ALA A 144 1.37 -23.63 -16.48
C ALA A 144 1.72 -22.23 -15.96
N GLU A 145 1.13 -21.84 -14.82
CA GLU A 145 1.34 -20.52 -14.23
C GLU A 145 2.69 -20.44 -13.52
N GLY A 146 3.08 -21.48 -12.80
CA GLY A 146 4.39 -21.59 -12.16
C GLY A 146 5.54 -21.42 -13.17
N LYS A 147 5.42 -22.01 -14.37
CA LYS A 147 6.42 -21.86 -15.43
C LYS A 147 6.51 -20.42 -15.95
N ARG A 148 5.38 -19.71 -16.09
CA ARG A 148 5.36 -18.31 -16.52
C ARG A 148 6.00 -17.39 -15.47
N VAL A 149 5.62 -17.57 -14.21
CA VAL A 149 6.17 -16.78 -13.09
C VAL A 149 7.66 -17.04 -12.92
N ALA A 150 8.10 -18.30 -13.07
CA ALA A 150 9.52 -18.63 -13.05
C ALA A 150 10.29 -17.94 -14.20
N ALA A 151 9.74 -17.96 -15.42
CA ALA A 151 10.34 -17.28 -16.55
C ALA A 151 10.48 -15.77 -16.30
N ASP A 152 9.44 -15.13 -15.76
CA ASP A 152 9.46 -13.71 -15.38
C ASP A 152 10.52 -13.44 -14.29
N LEU A 153 10.62 -14.31 -13.28
CA LEU A 153 11.64 -14.21 -12.23
C LEU A 153 13.07 -14.36 -12.78
N HIS A 154 13.30 -15.29 -13.70
CA HIS A 154 14.61 -15.46 -14.32
C HIS A 154 14.99 -14.24 -15.17
N ALA A 155 14.04 -13.71 -15.94
CA ALA A 155 14.26 -12.53 -16.77
C ALA A 155 14.59 -11.31 -15.90
N VAL A 156 13.76 -11.02 -14.90
CA VAL A 156 13.98 -9.87 -14.01
C VAL A 156 15.27 -10.03 -13.19
N THR A 157 15.59 -11.24 -12.72
CA THR A 157 16.87 -11.53 -12.03
C THR A 157 18.06 -11.23 -12.94
N GLY A 158 17.97 -11.57 -14.22
CA GLY A 158 19.00 -11.27 -15.22
C GLY A 158 19.18 -9.78 -15.48
N GLU A 159 18.09 -9.00 -15.46
CA GLU A 159 18.13 -7.54 -15.57
C GLU A 159 18.74 -6.89 -14.32
N ILE A 160 18.24 -7.25 -13.13
CA ILE A 160 18.69 -6.71 -11.84
C ILE A 160 20.17 -7.03 -11.60
N ALA A 161 20.65 -8.21 -12.00
CA ALA A 161 22.06 -8.56 -11.87
C ALA A 161 22.99 -7.67 -12.69
N LYS A 162 22.50 -7.05 -13.78
CA LYS A 162 23.28 -6.09 -14.59
C LYS A 162 23.20 -4.68 -14.03
N ASP A 163 22.03 -4.30 -13.50
CA ASP A 163 21.79 -2.97 -12.94
C ASP A 163 20.82 -3.02 -11.75
N PRO A 164 21.35 -3.22 -10.52
CA PRO A 164 20.51 -3.33 -9.33
C PRO A 164 19.72 -2.05 -9.00
N GLY A 165 20.19 -0.88 -9.43
CA GLY A 165 19.54 0.41 -9.15
C GLY A 165 18.18 0.57 -9.84
N HIS A 166 17.97 -0.15 -10.95
CA HIS A 166 16.74 -0.12 -11.74
C HIS A 166 15.73 -1.23 -11.37
N LEU A 167 15.85 -1.82 -10.18
CA LEU A 167 14.96 -2.89 -9.70
C LEU A 167 13.47 -2.54 -9.84
N VAL A 168 13.05 -1.34 -9.43
CA VAL A 168 11.63 -0.93 -9.51
C VAL A 168 11.14 -0.89 -10.95
N ASP A 169 11.93 -0.33 -11.87
CA ASP A 169 11.56 -0.25 -13.28
C ASP A 169 11.56 -1.63 -13.95
N ALA A 170 12.53 -2.47 -13.59
CA ALA A 170 12.57 -3.86 -14.04
C ALA A 170 11.29 -4.60 -13.62
N VAL A 171 10.94 -4.57 -12.33
CA VAL A 171 9.74 -5.26 -11.81
C VAL A 171 8.44 -4.73 -12.43
N LYS A 172 8.32 -3.42 -12.68
CA LYS A 172 7.13 -2.83 -13.33
C LYS A 172 6.84 -3.39 -14.72
N ARG A 173 7.85 -3.90 -15.43
CA ARG A 173 7.67 -4.56 -16.75
C ARG A 173 7.07 -5.96 -16.64
N TYR A 174 7.02 -6.53 -15.44
CA TYR A 174 6.51 -7.87 -15.16
C TYR A 174 5.30 -7.79 -14.20
N PRO A 175 4.13 -7.32 -14.66
CA PRO A 175 2.95 -7.11 -13.81
C PRO A 175 2.50 -8.38 -13.07
N ARG A 176 2.71 -9.56 -13.66
CA ARG A 176 2.43 -10.87 -13.03
C ARG A 176 3.23 -11.07 -11.74
N LEU A 177 4.47 -10.59 -11.68
CA LEU A 177 5.28 -10.68 -10.45
C LEU A 177 4.68 -9.79 -9.37
N VAL A 178 4.16 -8.61 -9.71
CA VAL A 178 3.45 -7.76 -8.76
C VAL A 178 2.20 -8.46 -8.24
N GLU A 179 1.43 -9.12 -9.10
CA GLU A 179 0.23 -9.87 -8.69
C GLU A 179 0.55 -11.04 -7.77
N VAL A 180 1.55 -11.85 -8.11
CA VAL A 180 1.94 -13.04 -7.32
C VAL A 180 2.56 -12.65 -5.98
N TYR A 181 3.33 -11.56 -5.94
CA TYR A 181 4.02 -11.12 -4.73
C TYR A 181 3.28 -10.05 -3.93
N SER A 182 2.06 -9.66 -4.30
CA SER A 182 1.26 -8.73 -3.49
C SER A 182 0.13 -9.44 -2.75
N SER A 183 -0.10 -9.07 -1.49
CA SER A 183 -1.26 -9.53 -0.72
C SER A 183 -2.56 -8.78 -1.06
N CYS A 184 -2.44 -7.62 -1.72
CA CYS A 184 -3.56 -6.80 -2.16
C CYS A 184 -3.13 -6.04 -3.43
N THR A 185 -3.92 -6.13 -4.48
CA THR A 185 -3.66 -5.43 -5.77
C THR A 185 -4.62 -4.25 -5.99
N ALA A 186 -5.50 -3.98 -5.04
CA ALA A 186 -6.41 -2.86 -5.14
C ALA A 186 -5.67 -1.55 -4.81
N ASP A 187 -5.72 -0.60 -5.74
CA ASP A 187 -5.06 0.70 -5.56
C ASP A 187 -5.86 1.64 -4.64
N ILE A 188 -7.19 1.57 -4.70
CA ILE A 188 -8.06 2.47 -3.93
C ILE A 188 -8.27 1.91 -2.51
N GLU A 189 -7.78 2.64 -1.53
CA GLU A 189 -7.60 2.21 -0.15
C GLU A 189 -8.91 2.05 0.62
N ASN A 190 -9.98 2.71 0.16
CA ASN A 190 -11.31 2.72 0.78
C ASN A 190 -12.41 2.07 -0.08
N THR A 191 -12.07 1.33 -1.13
CA THR A 191 -13.06 0.49 -1.85
C THR A 191 -13.60 -0.59 -0.93
N GLY A 192 -12.71 -1.37 -0.32
CA GLY A 192 -12.99 -2.30 0.79
C GLY A 192 -14.21 -3.21 0.65
N HIS A 193 -14.66 -3.77 1.77
CA HIS A 193 -15.90 -4.55 1.82
C HIS A 193 -17.13 -3.63 1.70
N ARG A 194 -18.16 -4.08 0.96
CA ARG A 194 -19.43 -3.36 0.77
C ARG A 194 -20.44 -3.70 1.86
N PHE A 195 -19.96 -3.78 3.10
CA PHE A 195 -20.76 -4.25 4.24
C PHE A 195 -21.97 -3.33 4.45
N GLY A 196 -23.16 -3.94 4.57
CA GLY A 196 -24.38 -3.22 4.88
C GLY A 196 -24.87 -2.25 3.80
N GLU A 197 -24.32 -2.29 2.58
CA GLU A 197 -24.71 -1.39 1.50
C GLU A 197 -26.20 -1.52 1.14
N ASP A 198 -26.67 -2.77 1.03
CA ASP A 198 -28.05 -3.10 0.65
C ASP A 198 -29.05 -2.98 1.82
N LEU A 199 -28.58 -2.60 3.01
CA LEU A 199 -29.47 -2.35 4.14
C LEU A 199 -30.32 -1.10 3.88
N PRO A 200 -31.61 -1.11 4.26
CA PRO A 200 -32.41 0.10 4.32
C PRO A 200 -31.74 1.18 5.19
N ASP A 201 -31.95 2.46 4.87
CA ASP A 201 -31.35 3.58 5.61
C ASP A 201 -31.73 3.57 7.10
N ALA A 202 -32.93 3.09 7.44
CA ALA A 202 -33.36 2.93 8.84
C ALA A 202 -32.48 1.90 9.58
N ASP A 203 -32.18 0.78 8.92
CA ASP A 203 -31.38 -0.31 9.49
C ASP A 203 -29.91 0.11 9.61
N LYS A 204 -29.39 0.88 8.65
CA LYS A 204 -28.05 1.49 8.76
C LYS A 204 -27.94 2.37 10.00
N LYS A 205 -28.92 3.26 10.22
CA LYS A 205 -28.97 4.12 11.42
C LYS A 205 -29.07 3.31 12.71
N ALA A 206 -29.93 2.29 12.73
CA ALA A 206 -30.08 1.41 13.88
C ALA A 206 -28.78 0.66 14.20
N LEU A 207 -28.08 0.17 13.19
CA LEU A 207 -26.79 -0.51 13.34
C LEU A 207 -25.70 0.43 13.88
N ILE A 208 -25.63 1.67 13.36
CA ILE A 208 -24.71 2.70 13.87
C ILE A 208 -24.96 2.94 15.35
N ALA A 209 -26.23 3.13 15.75
CA ALA A 209 -26.59 3.38 17.13
C ALA A 209 -26.29 2.18 18.05
N PHE A 210 -26.61 0.96 17.60
CA PHE A 210 -26.34 -0.26 18.35
C PHE A 210 -24.84 -0.44 18.63
N LEU A 211 -24.02 -0.38 17.59
CA LEU A 211 -22.56 -0.54 17.70
C LEU A 211 -21.89 0.57 18.50
N ALA A 212 -22.50 1.75 18.62
CA ALA A 212 -21.98 2.83 19.46
C ALA A 212 -22.10 2.57 20.97
N THR A 213 -22.83 1.52 21.36
CA THR A 213 -23.12 1.17 22.76
C THR A 213 -22.42 -0.12 23.22
N LEU A 214 -21.63 -0.75 22.35
CA LEU A 214 -20.78 -1.90 22.68
C LEU A 214 -19.46 -1.45 23.30
#